data_AF-A0A7C9PXZ1-F1
#
_entry.id   AF-A0A7C9PXZ1-F1
#
_cell.length_a   1.000
_cell.length_b   1.000
_cell.length_c   1.000
_cell.angle_alpha   90.00
_cell.angle_beta   90.00
_cell.angle_gamma   90.00
#
_symmetry.space_group_name_H-M   'P 1'
#
loop_
_entity.id
_entity.type
_entity.pdbx_description
1 polymer ?
#
loop_
_entity_poly.entity_id
_entity_poly.type
_entity_poly.pdbx_seq_one_letter_code
_entity_poly.pdbx_strand_id
1 'polypeptide(L)'
;MNEQKSFLKTGFVSGWLLTVTIPAIAGIAIVETAIAQTGNGSDVTGPSPGSIIPNQSDVTGPEVTEVPRTDEEEGEEGNEEEIEEEGEEEGEEEGEEETEQETEEEGEEETEEEGEEENEEEGEEDSGEAAGDTGEVDRSAYEGELQQADVDVAVQLIEEYQAIEFSSHLGLELFGEVPSLTEISETLYRIWQTSGEKAAFIYVSSQSDSLELLAVFPQKTGADIIRRSLPEAPREVLLETAGQLQEEISNPTRLRFKIYLQPAGKLYQWLVAPLQEQLQEKEIETLVFSMDSGLRALPLAALHDGREFLIEKHAIALVPSFGLADITYFDIRRSPILAMGASKFRDLPPLPAVPLELAIAIDRPRQGQLFLNENFTLANFASQNRQEQPGIIHLATHAEFLPGDPSNSYIQFFQQKVRLDIIQQLARELGWNSANGNPVELLVLSACRTAFGDPEAELGFAGVAVLSGVKSVLASLWYVSDTGTLALMSEFYQQLSENPIKAQALRRSQLALLRGEAKIKNGALILADGSELPLPEELSATGNFNFSHPYYWSAFVIIGNWN
;
A
#
# COMPACT_ATOMS: atom_id res chain seq x y z
N MET A 1 -23.45 65.28 22.73
CA MET A 1 -23.20 65.11 21.29
C MET A 1 -22.72 63.69 21.12
N ASN A 2 -23.47 62.77 20.50
CA ASN A 2 -24.10 62.81 19.16
C ASN A 2 -23.02 62.83 18.07
N GLU A 3 -23.02 61.92 17.09
CA GLU A 3 -23.97 60.82 16.85
C GLU A 3 -23.41 59.68 15.98
N GLN A 4 -24.20 58.60 15.89
CA GLN A 4 -24.26 57.55 14.85
C GLN A 4 -23.66 57.96 13.47
N LYS A 5 -23.14 57.07 12.61
CA LYS A 5 -23.82 55.92 11.98
C LYS A 5 -22.91 55.26 10.92
N SER A 6 -23.20 54.01 10.57
CA SER A 6 -22.71 53.36 9.33
C SER A 6 -23.52 53.80 8.09
N PHE A 7 -22.97 53.63 6.88
CA PHE A 7 -23.50 52.74 5.82
C PHE A 7 -22.61 52.70 4.55
N LEU A 8 -22.81 51.68 3.71
CA LEU A 8 -22.05 51.40 2.47
C LEU A 8 -22.42 52.33 1.29
N LYS A 9 -21.48 52.53 0.34
CA LYS A 9 -21.69 52.22 -1.10
C LYS A 9 -20.47 52.42 -2.03
N THR A 10 -20.09 51.33 -2.71
CA THR A 10 -19.65 51.18 -4.12
C THR A 10 -19.10 52.38 -4.92
N GLY A 11 -17.91 52.19 -5.54
CA GLY A 11 -17.43 52.98 -6.69
C GLY A 11 -16.28 52.32 -7.47
N PHE A 12 -16.41 52.19 -8.80
CA PHE A 12 -15.31 51.94 -9.76
C PHE A 12 -14.42 53.22 -9.89
N VAL A 13 -13.25 53.29 -10.54
CA VAL A 13 -12.70 52.61 -11.75
C VAL A 13 -11.15 52.55 -11.70
N SER A 14 -10.56 51.68 -12.53
CA SER A 14 -9.17 51.60 -13.04
C SER A 14 -8.04 51.18 -12.09
N GLY A 15 -7.01 50.44 -12.54
CA GLY A 15 -6.84 49.80 -13.85
C GLY A 15 -5.45 49.94 -14.47
N TRP A 16 -4.65 48.87 -14.42
CA TRP A 16 -3.39 48.71 -15.17
C TRP A 16 -3.30 47.29 -15.72
N LEU A 17 -3.25 47.14 -17.05
CA LEU A 17 -2.79 45.91 -17.69
C LEU A 17 -1.31 46.04 -18.03
N LEU A 18 -0.55 44.98 -17.79
CA LEU A 18 0.86 44.89 -18.17
C LEU A 18 1.02 43.78 -19.22
N THR A 19 0.83 44.14 -20.49
CA THR A 19 1.00 43.23 -21.63
C THR A 19 2.48 43.05 -21.96
N VAL A 20 2.98 41.81 -21.87
CA VAL A 20 4.34 41.46 -22.29
C VAL A 20 4.36 41.17 -23.80
N THR A 21 5.28 41.81 -24.53
CA THR A 21 5.36 41.75 -26.00
C THR A 21 6.39 40.73 -26.47
N ILE A 22 6.02 39.81 -27.36
CA ILE A 22 6.95 38.90 -28.03
C ILE A 22 7.53 39.58 -29.28
N PRO A 23 8.86 39.66 -29.46
CA PRO A 23 9.47 40.16 -30.69
C PRO A 23 9.56 39.07 -31.77
N ALA A 24 9.08 39.36 -32.98
CA ALA A 24 9.27 38.50 -34.15
C ALA A 24 10.53 38.92 -34.95
N ILE A 25 11.25 37.95 -35.51
CA ILE A 25 12.43 38.19 -36.36
C ILE A 25 12.29 37.43 -37.68
N ALA A 26 12.33 38.17 -38.79
CA ALA A 26 12.65 37.68 -40.14
C ALA A 26 14.14 38.02 -40.43
N GLY A 27 14.86 37.41 -41.37
CA GLY A 27 14.49 36.43 -42.38
C GLY A 27 15.23 36.75 -43.69
N ILE A 28 16.14 35.88 -44.13
CA ILE A 28 17.00 36.05 -45.33
C ILE A 28 17.00 34.72 -46.12
N ALA A 29 17.28 34.77 -47.43
CA ALA A 29 16.60 33.92 -48.42
C ALA A 29 17.47 33.20 -49.46
N ILE A 30 16.90 32.12 -50.02
CA ILE A 30 17.04 31.57 -51.39
C ILE A 30 18.45 31.14 -51.88
N VAL A 31 18.56 29.84 -52.24
CA VAL A 31 19.00 29.39 -53.57
C VAL A 31 18.13 28.19 -54.00
N GLU A 32 17.64 28.18 -55.24
CA GLU A 32 16.93 27.04 -55.86
C GLU A 32 17.89 26.12 -56.64
N THR A 33 17.53 24.84 -56.79
CA THR A 33 17.83 24.09 -58.03
C THR A 33 16.75 23.02 -58.24
N ALA A 34 16.27 22.86 -59.48
CA ALA A 34 15.14 21.97 -59.82
C ALA A 34 15.48 20.99 -60.95
N ILE A 35 14.73 19.87 -61.02
CA ILE A 35 14.49 18.91 -62.13
C ILE A 35 13.52 17.86 -61.52
N ALA A 36 12.25 17.68 -61.94
CA ALA A 36 11.72 17.18 -63.23
C ALA A 36 12.06 15.68 -63.48
N GLN A 37 11.18 14.80 -63.97
CA GLN A 37 9.77 14.88 -64.39
C GLN A 37 9.18 13.46 -64.58
N THR A 38 7.85 13.28 -64.43
CA THR A 38 7.03 12.16 -64.97
C THR A 38 7.34 10.72 -64.50
N GLY A 39 6.42 9.74 -64.59
CA GLY A 39 5.08 9.75 -65.21
C GLY A 39 4.23 8.51 -64.87
N ASN A 40 3.03 8.44 -65.47
CA ASN A 40 1.96 7.47 -65.18
C ASN A 40 2.13 6.11 -65.90
N GLY A 41 1.64 5.01 -65.35
CA GLY A 41 1.67 3.67 -65.98
C GLY A 41 0.98 2.58 -65.15
N SER A 42 0.41 1.54 -65.79
CA SER A 42 -0.61 0.66 -65.17
C SER A 42 -0.55 -0.82 -65.57
N ASP A 43 -0.98 -1.66 -64.61
CA ASP A 43 -1.81 -2.89 -64.79
C ASP A 43 -1.14 -4.28 -65.00
N VAL A 44 -1.96 -5.30 -64.66
CA VAL A 44 -1.98 -6.75 -64.97
C VAL A 44 -1.06 -7.79 -64.26
N THR A 45 -1.72 -8.89 -63.85
CA THR A 45 -1.28 -10.28 -63.56
C THR A 45 -0.85 -10.70 -62.12
N GLY A 46 -1.39 -11.84 -61.68
CA GLY A 46 -0.97 -12.65 -60.50
C GLY A 46 -0.29 -13.96 -60.93
N PRO A 47 -0.42 -15.12 -60.23
CA PRO A 47 -1.37 -15.47 -59.14
C PRO A 47 -0.74 -16.20 -57.91
N SER A 48 -1.56 -16.56 -56.92
CA SER A 48 -1.28 -17.62 -55.92
C SER A 48 -1.64 -19.02 -56.49
N PRO A 49 -1.17 -20.17 -55.93
CA PRO A 49 -1.71 -20.73 -54.67
C PRO A 49 -0.69 -21.58 -53.85
N GLY A 50 -1.14 -22.24 -52.76
CA GLY A 50 -0.38 -23.36 -52.17
C GLY A 50 -0.63 -23.72 -50.69
N SER A 51 -1.81 -24.26 -50.35
CA SER A 51 -2.03 -24.98 -49.08
C SER A 51 -2.50 -26.42 -49.36
N ILE A 52 -2.10 -27.39 -48.53
CA ILE A 52 -2.45 -28.82 -48.72
C ILE A 52 -2.83 -29.46 -47.37
N ILE A 53 -3.95 -30.19 -47.39
CA ILE A 53 -4.43 -31.10 -46.34
C ILE A 53 -4.64 -32.48 -47.01
N PRO A 54 -4.28 -33.61 -46.37
CA PRO A 54 -4.76 -34.95 -46.74
C PRO A 54 -6.04 -35.34 -45.96
N ASN A 55 -6.94 -36.12 -46.58
CA ASN A 55 -8.35 -36.19 -46.18
C ASN A 55 -8.81 -37.49 -45.46
N GLN A 56 -10.01 -37.39 -44.89
CA GLN A 56 -10.92 -38.37 -44.27
C GLN A 56 -11.01 -39.80 -44.86
N SER A 57 -11.67 -40.68 -44.09
CA SER A 57 -12.59 -41.72 -44.60
C SER A 57 -13.79 -41.93 -43.67
N ASP A 58 -15.03 -41.83 -44.19
CA ASP A 58 -16.30 -41.99 -43.44
C ASP A 58 -16.71 -43.46 -43.20
N VAL A 59 -17.56 -43.72 -42.18
CA VAL A 59 -18.65 -44.72 -42.19
C VAL A 59 -19.88 -44.21 -41.41
N THR A 60 -21.07 -44.55 -41.91
CA THR A 60 -22.45 -44.17 -41.55
C THR A 60 -22.96 -44.46 -40.12
N GLY A 61 -23.99 -43.71 -39.67
CA GLY A 61 -24.92 -44.05 -38.55
C GLY A 61 -26.06 -45.01 -38.98
N PRO A 62 -27.32 -44.95 -38.46
CA PRO A 62 -27.94 -43.91 -37.59
C PRO A 62 -28.90 -44.43 -36.45
N GLU A 63 -29.52 -43.49 -35.69
CA GLU A 63 -30.88 -43.59 -35.05
C GLU A 63 -31.09 -44.63 -33.89
N VAL A 64 -32.08 -44.61 -32.98
CA VAL A 64 -33.40 -43.90 -32.81
C VAL A 64 -33.75 -43.72 -31.29
N THR A 65 -34.77 -42.90 -30.98
CA THR A 65 -35.74 -42.97 -29.84
C THR A 65 -35.51 -42.21 -28.52
N GLU A 66 -36.61 -42.02 -27.78
CA GLU A 66 -36.92 -40.87 -26.90
C GLU A 66 -38.03 -41.25 -25.87
N VAL A 67 -38.10 -40.57 -24.70
CA VAL A 67 -39.20 -40.52 -23.66
C VAL A 67 -39.69 -41.84 -22.98
N PRO A 68 -40.42 -41.81 -21.83
CA PRO A 68 -40.17 -41.08 -20.55
C PRO A 68 -40.60 -41.86 -19.24
N ARG A 69 -40.55 -41.17 -18.07
CA ARG A 69 -41.32 -41.45 -16.80
C ARG A 69 -40.93 -42.70 -15.97
N THR A 70 -41.23 -42.82 -14.65
CA THR A 70 -42.00 -41.97 -13.69
C THR A 70 -41.50 -42.16 -12.25
N ASP A 71 -41.82 -41.16 -11.42
CA ASP A 71 -41.98 -41.05 -9.95
C ASP A 71 -42.15 -42.34 -9.11
N GLU A 72 -41.62 -42.32 -7.87
CA GLU A 72 -42.26 -42.83 -6.64
C GLU A 72 -41.68 -42.10 -5.39
N GLU A 73 -42.39 -42.13 -4.24
CA GLU A 73 -42.12 -41.31 -3.02
C GLU A 73 -41.52 -42.14 -1.86
N GLU A 74 -41.67 -41.67 -0.60
CA GLU A 74 -41.18 -42.21 0.69
C GLU A 74 -39.68 -41.94 1.00
N GLY A 75 -39.26 -41.67 2.24
CA GLY A 75 -40.01 -41.48 3.49
C GLY A 75 -39.13 -41.70 4.74
N GLU A 76 -39.46 -41.04 5.88
CA GLU A 76 -38.82 -41.18 7.22
C GLU A 76 -37.35 -40.67 7.29
N GLU A 77 -36.92 -39.77 8.19
CA GLU A 77 -37.01 -39.60 9.67
C GLU A 77 -35.94 -40.37 10.50
N GLY A 78 -35.19 -39.63 11.32
CA GLY A 78 -34.31 -40.14 12.39
C GLY A 78 -32.95 -40.71 11.93
N ASN A 79 -31.81 -40.38 12.53
CA ASN A 79 -31.59 -40.16 13.95
C ASN A 79 -30.42 -39.19 14.22
N GLU A 80 -30.35 -38.64 15.44
CA GLU A 80 -29.15 -38.01 15.99
C GLU A 80 -28.30 -39.09 16.68
N GLU A 81 -26.97 -39.04 16.54
CA GLU A 81 -26.04 -39.78 17.42
C GLU A 81 -24.99 -38.81 17.97
N GLU A 82 -25.09 -38.56 19.28
CA GLU A 82 -24.04 -37.93 20.07
C GLU A 82 -22.88 -38.91 20.21
N ILE A 83 -21.63 -38.41 20.14
CA ILE A 83 -20.44 -39.20 20.50
C ILE A 83 -19.84 -38.58 21.76
N GLU A 84 -20.12 -39.21 22.90
CA GLU A 84 -19.32 -39.07 24.11
C GLU A 84 -18.07 -39.95 23.98
N GLU A 85 -16.88 -39.39 24.20
CA GLU A 85 -15.67 -40.17 24.52
C GLU A 85 -15.10 -39.66 25.85
N GLU A 86 -15.38 -40.39 26.94
CA GLU A 86 -14.67 -40.24 28.21
C GLU A 86 -13.43 -41.15 28.24
N GLY A 87 -12.26 -40.54 28.39
CA GLY A 87 -11.13 -41.06 29.17
C GLY A 87 -10.29 -42.23 28.62
N GLU A 88 -8.97 -42.06 28.69
CA GLU A 88 -8.12 -42.95 29.50
C GLU A 88 -6.85 -42.18 29.94
N GLU A 89 -6.45 -42.33 31.21
CA GLU A 89 -5.25 -41.70 31.79
C GLU A 89 -4.12 -42.73 31.96
N GLU A 90 -3.10 -42.70 31.09
CA GLU A 90 -1.75 -43.24 31.39
C GLU A 90 -0.69 -42.31 30.75
N GLY A 91 0.49 -42.08 31.34
CA GLY A 91 0.92 -42.59 32.66
C GLY A 91 2.44 -42.72 32.87
N GLU A 92 3.30 -42.00 32.14
CA GLU A 92 4.76 -42.18 32.24
C GLU A 92 5.49 -40.88 32.65
N GLU A 93 6.24 -40.94 33.76
CA GLU A 93 7.16 -39.90 34.23
C GLU A 93 8.60 -40.24 33.82
N GLU A 94 9.18 -39.51 32.87
CA GLU A 94 10.63 -39.34 32.73
C GLU A 94 10.93 -37.84 32.49
N GLY A 95 11.99 -37.25 33.06
CA GLY A 95 12.96 -37.87 33.98
C GLY A 95 14.35 -37.22 34.01
N GLU A 96 14.56 -36.09 33.32
CA GLU A 96 15.91 -35.51 33.13
C GLU A 96 16.09 -34.20 33.93
N GLU A 97 16.98 -34.25 34.93
CA GLU A 97 17.57 -33.07 35.57
C GLU A 97 18.72 -32.53 34.69
N GLU A 98 18.63 -31.30 34.18
CA GLU A 98 19.82 -30.55 33.76
C GLU A 98 20.11 -29.43 34.75
N THR A 99 21.34 -29.38 35.24
CA THR A 99 21.75 -28.53 36.36
C THR A 99 22.11 -27.12 35.91
N GLU A 100 21.54 -26.12 36.57
CA GLU A 100 22.06 -24.76 36.58
C GLU A 100 23.52 -24.75 37.09
N GLN A 101 24.40 -24.00 36.42
CA GLN A 101 25.70 -23.60 36.97
C GLN A 101 25.84 -22.09 36.86
N GLU A 102 25.73 -21.44 38.02
CA GLU A 102 26.14 -20.06 38.23
C GLU A 102 27.67 -19.96 38.10
N THR A 103 28.16 -18.93 37.42
CA THR A 103 29.55 -18.47 37.54
C THR A 103 29.56 -16.96 37.72
N GLU A 104 29.64 -16.52 38.96
CA GLU A 104 30.00 -15.16 39.34
C GLU A 104 31.50 -14.93 39.06
N GLU A 105 31.86 -13.80 38.45
CA GLU A 105 33.19 -13.19 38.61
C GLU A 105 33.00 -11.69 38.91
N GLU A 106 33.37 -11.28 40.12
CA GLU A 106 33.45 -9.86 40.53
C GLU A 106 34.79 -9.24 40.10
N GLY A 107 34.85 -7.90 39.96
CA GLY A 107 36.09 -7.20 39.56
C GLY A 107 36.14 -5.69 39.87
N GLU A 108 36.85 -5.34 40.97
CA GLU A 108 37.33 -3.99 41.40
C GLU A 108 38.57 -3.55 40.55
N GLU A 109 39.08 -2.31 40.49
CA GLU A 109 38.90 -0.96 41.10
C GLU A 109 39.31 0.08 39.96
N GLU A 110 39.46 1.42 39.99
CA GLU A 110 39.54 2.60 40.90
C GLU A 110 39.12 3.81 39.98
N THR A 111 38.05 4.62 40.22
CA THR A 111 37.99 5.97 40.87
C THR A 111 38.48 7.22 40.07
N GLU A 112 38.30 8.42 40.66
CA GLU A 112 38.67 9.81 40.25
C GLU A 112 37.77 10.43 39.13
N GLU A 113 36.97 11.51 39.29
CA GLU A 113 36.98 12.80 40.04
C GLU A 113 37.50 14.03 39.25
N GLU A 114 37.09 15.23 39.70
CA GLU A 114 37.35 16.59 39.15
C GLU A 114 36.70 16.91 37.76
N GLY A 115 35.89 17.96 37.55
CA GLY A 115 35.22 18.88 38.48
C GLY A 115 35.86 20.28 38.61
N GLU A 116 35.43 21.25 37.80
CA GLU A 116 35.64 22.68 38.06
C GLU A 116 34.59 23.57 37.35
N GLU A 117 34.12 24.63 38.03
CA GLU A 117 33.28 25.71 37.49
C GLU A 117 34.11 27.02 37.45
N GLU A 118 33.94 27.87 36.42
CA GLU A 118 33.57 29.30 36.56
C GLU A 118 33.88 30.18 35.33
N ASN A 119 32.95 31.12 35.06
CA ASN A 119 33.12 32.50 34.56
C ASN A 119 33.79 32.82 33.20
N GLU A 120 32.91 33.20 32.26
CA GLU A 120 32.84 34.52 31.59
C GLU A 120 34.14 35.34 31.38
N GLU A 121 34.47 35.63 30.11
CA GLU A 121 34.76 37.02 29.68
C GLU A 121 34.33 37.23 28.21
N GLU A 122 34.15 38.50 27.79
CA GLU A 122 33.36 38.88 26.61
C GLU A 122 34.09 38.74 25.26
N GLY A 123 33.33 38.41 24.20
CA GLY A 123 33.84 38.36 22.81
C GLY A 123 32.74 38.58 21.75
N GLU A 124 32.47 39.83 21.40
CA GLU A 124 31.56 40.18 20.29
C GLU A 124 32.21 39.85 18.92
N GLU A 125 31.80 38.77 18.25
CA GLU A 125 31.94 38.63 16.79
C GLU A 125 30.57 38.49 16.13
N ASP A 126 30.26 39.47 15.26
CA ASP A 126 29.03 39.56 14.47
C ASP A 126 29.03 38.52 13.34
N SER A 127 28.45 37.34 13.61
CA SER A 127 28.04 36.38 12.60
C SER A 127 26.54 36.11 12.72
N GLY A 128 25.75 36.72 11.84
CA GLY A 128 24.31 36.48 11.75
C GLY A 128 24.01 35.07 11.25
N GLU A 129 23.88 34.12 12.19
CA GLU A 129 23.30 32.81 11.90
C GLU A 129 21.85 32.98 11.46
N ALA A 130 21.58 32.65 10.19
CA ALA A 130 20.22 32.37 9.77
C ALA A 130 19.80 31.07 10.46
N ALA A 131 18.91 31.19 11.46
CA ALA A 131 18.29 30.04 12.09
C ALA A 131 17.73 29.11 11.00
N GLY A 132 18.18 27.85 11.01
CA GLY A 132 17.66 26.85 10.09
C GLY A 132 16.19 26.61 10.43
N ASP A 133 15.30 26.95 9.49
CA ASP A 133 13.87 26.68 9.58
C ASP A 133 13.63 25.17 9.41
N THR A 134 13.88 24.42 10.48
CA THR A 134 13.39 23.04 10.62
C THR A 134 11.88 23.13 10.67
N GLY A 135 11.22 22.71 9.58
CA GLY A 135 9.77 22.81 9.36
C GLY A 135 8.92 21.90 10.25
N GLU A 136 9.21 21.89 11.56
CA GLU A 136 8.47 21.25 12.62
C GLU A 136 7.17 22.04 12.85
N VAL A 137 6.06 21.49 12.37
CA VAL A 137 4.75 22.16 12.46
C VAL A 137 4.31 22.22 13.92
N ASP A 138 4.03 23.42 14.44
CA ASP A 138 3.55 23.62 15.81
C ASP A 138 2.25 22.86 16.04
N ARG A 139 2.39 21.67 16.63
CA ARG A 139 1.29 20.78 16.92
C ARG A 139 0.33 21.38 17.94
N SER A 140 0.82 22.18 18.90
CA SER A 140 -0.05 22.83 19.89
C SER A 140 -0.92 23.92 19.27
N ALA A 141 -0.43 24.61 18.24
CA ALA A 141 -1.24 25.53 17.44
C ALA A 141 -2.27 24.77 16.61
N TYR A 142 -1.85 23.74 15.87
CA TYR A 142 -2.73 22.89 15.05
C TYR A 142 -3.87 22.26 15.86
N GLU A 143 -3.58 21.62 17.00
CA GLU A 143 -4.60 21.00 17.86
C GLU A 143 -5.58 22.07 18.42
N GLY A 144 -5.06 23.23 18.84
CA GLY A 144 -5.86 24.34 19.34
C GLY A 144 -6.78 24.99 18.29
N GLU A 145 -6.37 25.02 17.02
CA GLU A 145 -7.22 25.48 15.91
C GLU A 145 -8.24 24.41 15.49
N LEU A 146 -7.82 23.14 15.38
CA LEU A 146 -8.68 22.03 14.97
C LEU A 146 -9.87 21.81 15.92
N GLN A 147 -9.65 21.95 17.24
CA GLN A 147 -10.71 21.89 18.25
C GLN A 147 -11.77 23.00 18.09
N GLN A 148 -11.43 24.13 17.49
CA GLN A 148 -12.33 25.29 17.29
C GLN A 148 -12.90 25.40 15.86
N ALA A 149 -12.31 24.69 14.90
CA ALA A 149 -12.66 24.77 13.49
C ALA A 149 -14.05 24.16 13.16
N ASP A 150 -14.83 24.89 12.36
CA ASP A 150 -15.96 24.32 11.62
C ASP A 150 -15.47 23.23 10.64
N VAL A 151 -16.35 22.31 10.27
CA VAL A 151 -15.96 21.03 9.63
C VAL A 151 -15.22 21.21 8.29
N ASP A 152 -15.58 22.20 7.47
CA ASP A 152 -14.84 22.50 6.22
C ASP A 152 -13.40 22.94 6.50
N VAL A 153 -13.18 23.76 7.53
CA VAL A 153 -11.86 24.27 7.93
C VAL A 153 -11.04 23.17 8.60
N ALA A 154 -11.68 22.32 9.41
CA ALA A 154 -11.04 21.18 10.05
C ALA A 154 -10.42 20.20 9.03
N VAL A 155 -11.09 19.94 7.91
CA VAL A 155 -10.55 19.12 6.82
C VAL A 155 -9.33 19.78 6.16
N GLN A 156 -9.38 21.09 5.91
CA GLN A 156 -8.24 21.82 5.34
C GLN A 156 -7.03 21.84 6.27
N LEU A 157 -7.23 22.05 7.58
CA LEU A 157 -6.18 21.99 8.58
C LEU A 157 -5.51 20.61 8.65
N ILE A 158 -6.29 19.51 8.59
CA ILE A 158 -5.71 18.16 8.62
C ILE A 158 -4.97 17.85 7.32
N GLU A 159 -5.52 18.20 6.15
CA GLU A 159 -4.82 18.05 4.86
C GLU A 159 -3.50 18.80 4.81
N GLU A 160 -3.48 20.07 5.26
CA GLU A 160 -2.27 20.90 5.30
C GLU A 160 -1.27 20.35 6.32
N TYR A 161 -1.70 20.01 7.54
CA TYR A 161 -0.83 19.44 8.57
C TYR A 161 -0.19 18.12 8.10
N GLN A 162 -0.99 17.15 7.62
CA GLN A 162 -0.49 15.85 7.19
C GLN A 162 0.36 15.96 5.91
N ALA A 163 0.04 16.88 4.98
CA ALA A 163 0.88 17.12 3.81
C ALA A 163 2.25 17.73 4.18
N ILE A 164 2.30 18.67 5.14
CA ILE A 164 3.58 19.22 5.61
C ILE A 164 4.37 18.16 6.40
N GLU A 165 3.73 17.40 7.30
CA GLU A 165 4.34 16.29 8.07
C GLU A 165 5.05 15.29 7.13
N PHE A 166 4.39 14.89 6.03
CA PHE A 166 4.98 13.99 5.02
C PHE A 166 6.05 14.61 4.11
N SER A 167 6.08 15.94 3.92
CA SER A 167 6.94 16.58 2.91
C SER A 167 8.19 17.22 3.48
N SER A 168 8.13 17.72 4.73
CA SER A 168 9.25 18.37 5.42
C SER A 168 10.43 17.40 5.59
N HIS A 169 10.19 16.22 6.15
CA HIS A 169 11.20 15.17 6.39
C HIS A 169 11.84 14.65 5.09
N LEU A 170 11.17 14.80 3.94
CA LEU A 170 11.64 14.28 2.65
C LEU A 170 12.22 15.36 1.71
N GLY A 171 12.22 16.64 2.13
CA GLY A 171 12.76 17.75 1.36
C GLY A 171 12.05 18.01 0.03
N LEU A 172 10.74 17.74 -0.03
CA LEU A 172 9.93 17.83 -1.25
C LEU A 172 9.07 19.09 -1.25
N GLU A 173 9.09 19.85 -2.35
CA GLU A 173 8.12 20.93 -2.58
C GLU A 173 6.72 20.33 -2.80
N LEU A 174 5.73 20.84 -2.07
CA LEU A 174 4.33 20.44 -2.18
C LEU A 174 3.71 20.95 -3.50
N PHE A 175 3.49 20.06 -4.45
CA PHE A 175 2.87 20.38 -5.75
C PHE A 175 1.37 20.04 -5.78
N GLY A 176 0.57 20.70 -4.95
CA GLY A 176 -0.89 20.57 -4.93
C GLY A 176 -1.59 21.76 -4.27
N GLU A 177 -2.84 22.02 -4.66
CA GLU A 177 -3.75 22.89 -3.89
C GLU A 177 -4.47 22.01 -2.85
N VAL A 178 -4.60 22.47 -1.61
CA VAL A 178 -5.32 21.74 -0.54
C VAL A 178 -6.80 21.59 -0.94
N PRO A 179 -7.30 20.35 -1.13
CA PRO A 179 -8.63 20.13 -1.68
C PRO A 179 -9.71 20.53 -0.67
N SER A 180 -10.78 21.20 -1.14
CA SER A 180 -11.94 21.44 -0.27
C SER A 180 -12.70 20.15 0.01
N LEU A 181 -13.43 20.12 1.13
CA LEU A 181 -14.32 19.01 1.49
C LEU A 181 -15.33 18.65 0.36
N THR A 182 -15.83 19.65 -0.36
CA THR A 182 -16.72 19.41 -1.51
C THR A 182 -15.99 18.70 -2.65
N GLU A 183 -14.74 19.09 -2.95
CA GLU A 183 -13.95 18.45 -4.01
C GLU A 183 -13.54 17.02 -3.64
N ILE A 184 -13.25 16.74 -2.37
CA ILE A 184 -13.05 15.38 -1.84
C ILE A 184 -14.32 14.54 -2.07
N SER A 185 -15.46 15.02 -1.56
CA SER A 185 -16.75 14.31 -1.59
C SER A 185 -17.27 14.08 -3.02
N GLU A 186 -17.11 15.06 -3.91
CA GLU A 186 -17.45 14.92 -5.34
C GLU A 186 -16.44 14.05 -6.10
N THR A 187 -15.16 13.99 -5.69
CA THR A 187 -14.19 13.07 -6.31
C THR A 187 -14.44 11.62 -5.91
N LEU A 188 -14.76 11.34 -4.64
CA LEU A 188 -15.21 10.02 -4.20
C LEU A 188 -16.46 9.57 -4.98
N TYR A 189 -17.40 10.48 -5.23
CA TYR A 189 -18.55 10.20 -6.11
C TYR A 189 -18.10 9.90 -7.55
N ARG A 190 -17.21 10.70 -8.14
CA ARG A 190 -16.68 10.44 -9.49
C ARG A 190 -16.04 9.05 -9.60
N ILE A 191 -15.17 8.69 -8.65
CA ILE A 191 -14.52 7.37 -8.57
C ILE A 191 -15.58 6.28 -8.52
N TRP A 192 -16.58 6.39 -7.64
CA TRP A 192 -17.69 5.41 -7.56
C TRP A 192 -18.43 5.24 -8.90
N GLN A 193 -18.67 6.32 -9.66
CA GLN A 193 -19.31 6.20 -10.98
C GLN A 193 -18.42 5.54 -12.05
N THR A 194 -17.10 5.44 -11.85
CA THR A 194 -16.15 4.81 -12.80
C THR A 194 -15.69 3.41 -12.39
N SER A 195 -15.47 3.17 -11.09
CA SER A 195 -15.10 1.85 -10.54
C SER A 195 -16.32 0.93 -10.35
N GLY A 196 -17.47 1.52 -10.02
CA GLY A 196 -18.65 0.83 -9.50
C GLY A 196 -18.68 0.71 -7.98
N GLU A 197 -17.56 0.95 -7.30
CA GLU A 197 -17.40 0.71 -5.85
C GLU A 197 -17.38 2.01 -5.01
N LYS A 198 -17.97 1.96 -3.82
CA LYS A 198 -18.05 3.10 -2.90
C LYS A 198 -16.86 3.13 -1.93
N ALA A 199 -16.07 4.21 -1.96
CA ALA A 199 -15.04 4.49 -0.97
C ALA A 199 -15.47 5.62 -0.02
N ALA A 200 -15.14 5.49 1.26
CA ALA A 200 -15.15 6.61 2.22
C ALA A 200 -13.72 6.97 2.61
N PHE A 201 -13.47 8.26 2.80
CA PHE A 201 -12.17 8.79 3.18
C PHE A 201 -12.18 9.21 4.64
N ILE A 202 -11.24 8.72 5.45
CA ILE A 202 -11.27 8.83 6.91
C ILE A 202 -9.96 9.48 7.39
N TYR A 203 -10.07 10.72 7.85
CA TYR A 203 -9.01 11.37 8.61
C TYR A 203 -8.98 10.81 10.04
N VAL A 204 -7.78 10.49 10.51
CA VAL A 204 -7.49 10.03 11.87
C VAL A 204 -6.46 10.98 12.48
N SER A 205 -6.94 12.01 13.18
CA SER A 205 -6.08 12.97 13.86
C SER A 205 -6.08 12.76 15.37
N SER A 206 -4.89 12.58 15.92
CA SER A 206 -4.63 12.16 17.29
C SER A 206 -4.21 13.37 18.13
N GLN A 207 -5.13 13.91 18.92
CA GLN A 207 -4.88 15.09 19.75
C GLN A 207 -4.27 14.68 21.09
N SER A 208 -3.63 15.63 21.79
CA SER A 208 -3.06 15.41 23.12
C SER A 208 -4.09 14.93 24.15
N ASP A 209 -5.37 15.30 24.00
CA ASP A 209 -6.48 15.00 24.93
C ASP A 209 -7.57 14.08 24.34
N SER A 210 -7.53 13.76 23.05
CA SER A 210 -8.64 13.14 22.32
C SER A 210 -8.23 12.53 20.97
N LEU A 211 -9.15 11.80 20.32
CA LEU A 211 -9.05 11.38 18.93
C LEU A 211 -10.15 12.07 18.10
N GLU A 212 -9.75 12.75 17.04
CA GLU A 212 -10.64 13.34 16.04
C GLU A 212 -10.72 12.45 14.79
N LEU A 213 -11.94 12.03 14.44
CA LEU A 213 -12.24 11.32 13.19
C LEU A 213 -13.11 12.18 12.29
N LEU A 214 -12.70 12.37 11.04
CA LEU A 214 -13.52 13.01 10.00
C LEU A 214 -13.67 12.05 8.82
N ALA A 215 -14.88 11.52 8.62
CA ALA A 215 -15.21 10.59 7.55
C ALA A 215 -16.01 11.28 6.43
N VAL A 216 -15.41 11.41 5.25
CA VAL A 216 -16.02 11.98 4.04
C VAL A 216 -16.58 10.88 3.14
N PHE A 217 -17.76 11.13 2.59
CA PHE A 217 -18.52 10.16 1.80
C PHE A 217 -18.73 10.64 0.36
N PRO A 218 -19.03 9.74 -0.60
CA PRO A 218 -19.27 10.11 -1.99
C PRO A 218 -20.61 10.85 -2.17
N GLN A 219 -20.55 12.15 -2.48
CA GLN A 219 -21.73 12.98 -2.75
C GLN A 219 -21.67 13.58 -4.16
N LYS A 220 -22.82 13.69 -4.84
CA LYS A 220 -22.86 14.15 -6.24
C LYS A 220 -22.63 15.65 -6.41
N THR A 221 -23.05 16.45 -5.42
CA THR A 221 -22.99 17.91 -5.42
C THR A 221 -22.89 18.40 -3.98
N GLY A 222 -21.84 19.15 -3.64
CA GLY A 222 -21.55 19.50 -2.25
C GLY A 222 -21.02 18.31 -1.45
N ALA A 223 -20.98 18.45 -0.12
CA ALA A 223 -20.33 17.50 0.78
C ALA A 223 -21.29 16.59 1.57
N ASP A 224 -20.78 15.42 1.97
CA ASP A 224 -21.34 14.52 2.97
C ASP A 224 -20.20 14.08 3.90
N ILE A 225 -20.25 14.45 5.19
CA ILE A 225 -19.18 14.24 6.17
C ILE A 225 -19.73 13.95 7.57
N ILE A 226 -18.97 13.19 8.35
CA ILE A 226 -19.19 12.96 9.77
C ILE A 226 -17.91 13.27 10.56
N ARG A 227 -18.03 14.14 11.57
CA ARG A 227 -16.99 14.36 12.59
C ARG A 227 -17.34 13.58 13.88
N ARG A 228 -16.33 13.05 14.55
CA ARG A 228 -16.39 12.44 15.89
C ARG A 228 -15.18 12.90 16.70
N SER A 229 -15.40 13.16 17.98
CA SER A 229 -14.38 13.44 18.98
C SER A 229 -14.46 12.35 20.05
N LEU A 230 -13.32 11.76 20.41
CA LEU A 230 -13.21 10.67 21.38
C LEU A 230 -12.17 11.01 22.46
N PRO A 231 -12.58 11.69 23.55
CA PRO A 231 -11.72 11.95 24.72
C PRO A 231 -11.25 10.67 25.45
N GLU A 232 -11.83 9.51 25.16
CA GLU A 232 -11.37 8.21 25.65
C GLU A 232 -10.12 7.65 24.94
N ALA A 233 -9.63 8.32 23.89
CA ALA A 233 -8.53 7.88 23.05
C ALA A 233 -7.46 8.98 22.77
N PRO A 234 -6.88 9.62 23.80
CA PRO A 234 -5.80 10.61 23.63
C PRO A 234 -4.56 9.97 22.98
N ARG A 235 -3.77 10.79 22.25
CA ARG A 235 -2.64 10.35 21.41
C ARG A 235 -1.69 9.36 22.08
N GLU A 236 -1.30 9.59 23.34
CA GLU A 236 -0.43 8.68 24.10
C GLU A 236 -1.01 7.25 24.20
N VAL A 237 -2.24 7.14 24.73
CA VAL A 237 -2.91 5.84 24.95
C VAL A 237 -3.31 5.19 23.62
N LEU A 238 -3.61 5.98 22.60
CA LEU A 238 -3.91 5.51 21.25
C LEU A 238 -2.67 4.89 20.58
N LEU A 239 -1.53 5.58 20.63
CA LEU A 239 -0.25 5.11 20.10
C LEU A 239 0.28 3.90 20.87
N GLU A 240 0.18 3.89 22.21
CA GLU A 240 0.53 2.72 23.03
C GLU A 240 -0.27 1.49 22.60
N THR A 241 -1.59 1.63 22.42
CA THR A 241 -2.46 0.54 21.99
C THR A 241 -2.13 0.08 20.55
N ALA A 242 -1.76 1.00 19.66
CA ALA A 242 -1.32 0.70 18.30
C ALA A 242 -0.01 -0.10 18.28
N GLY A 243 0.98 0.30 19.09
CA GLY A 243 2.24 -0.41 19.27
C GLY A 243 2.04 -1.82 19.84
N GLN A 244 1.17 -1.97 20.85
CA GLN A 244 0.78 -3.29 21.38
C GLN A 244 0.20 -4.20 20.30
N LEU A 245 -0.71 -3.69 19.44
CA LEU A 245 -1.25 -4.49 18.34
C LEU A 245 -0.17 -4.91 17.33
N GLN A 246 0.73 -3.99 16.99
CA GLN A 246 1.80 -4.24 16.03
C GLN A 246 2.80 -5.29 16.57
N GLU A 247 3.17 -5.23 17.86
CA GLU A 247 4.07 -6.21 18.48
C GLU A 247 3.43 -7.61 18.53
N GLU A 248 2.17 -7.72 18.97
CA GLU A 248 1.47 -9.00 19.09
C GLU A 248 1.28 -9.70 17.73
N ILE A 249 0.98 -8.93 16.66
CA ILE A 249 0.75 -9.50 15.32
C ILE A 249 2.05 -9.78 14.56
N SER A 250 3.06 -8.90 14.65
CA SER A 250 4.29 -9.01 13.84
C SER A 250 5.27 -10.08 14.34
N ASN A 251 5.11 -10.58 15.57
CA ASN A 251 6.06 -11.48 16.21
C ASN A 251 5.78 -12.97 15.86
N PRO A 252 6.66 -13.65 15.09
CA PRO A 252 6.44 -15.03 14.65
C PRO A 252 6.53 -16.07 15.78
N THR A 253 6.95 -15.70 16.99
CA THR A 253 6.84 -16.58 18.16
C THR A 253 5.43 -16.61 18.76
N ARG A 254 4.59 -15.59 18.48
CA ARG A 254 3.27 -15.40 19.10
C ARG A 254 2.10 -16.01 18.33
N LEU A 255 2.34 -16.64 17.16
CA LEU A 255 1.34 -17.17 16.20
C LEU A 255 0.26 -18.13 16.77
N ARG A 256 0.45 -18.67 17.98
CA ARG A 256 -0.51 -19.54 18.67
C ARG A 256 -1.44 -18.80 19.64
N PHE A 257 -1.14 -17.54 19.97
CA PHE A 257 -1.88 -16.74 20.93
C PHE A 257 -2.80 -15.74 20.23
N LYS A 258 -3.95 -15.46 20.84
CA LYS A 258 -4.91 -14.45 20.35
C LYS A 258 -4.93 -13.16 21.17
N ILE A 259 -3.80 -12.85 21.83
CA ILE A 259 -3.66 -11.68 22.72
C ILE A 259 -3.89 -10.37 21.93
N TYR A 260 -3.45 -10.33 20.66
CA TYR A 260 -3.72 -9.25 19.72
C TYR A 260 -5.19 -8.80 19.62
N LEU A 261 -6.16 -9.67 19.95
CA LEU A 261 -7.59 -9.32 19.91
C LEU A 261 -7.98 -8.25 20.93
N GLN A 262 -7.24 -8.08 22.03
CA GLN A 262 -7.48 -7.02 23.01
C GLN A 262 -7.19 -5.62 22.44
N PRO A 263 -5.96 -5.28 22.02
CA PRO A 263 -5.69 -3.99 21.40
C PRO A 263 -6.46 -3.83 20.07
N ALA A 264 -6.62 -4.88 19.26
CA ALA A 264 -7.42 -4.83 18.03
C ALA A 264 -8.89 -4.44 18.26
N GLY A 265 -9.51 -4.92 19.36
CA GLY A 265 -10.87 -4.57 19.74
C GLY A 265 -10.97 -3.13 20.24
N LYS A 266 -10.05 -2.71 21.11
CA LYS A 266 -9.95 -1.34 21.64
C LYS A 266 -9.79 -0.32 20.50
N LEU A 267 -8.89 -0.60 19.55
CA LEU A 267 -8.66 0.22 18.36
C LEU A 267 -9.83 0.21 17.36
N TYR A 268 -10.51 -0.93 17.13
CA TYR A 268 -11.75 -0.96 16.34
C TYR A 268 -12.83 -0.06 16.96
N GLN A 269 -12.99 -0.14 18.29
CA GLN A 269 -14.00 0.59 19.04
C GLN A 269 -13.78 2.11 19.01
N TRP A 270 -12.55 2.57 18.85
CA TRP A 270 -12.22 3.98 18.63
C TRP A 270 -12.27 4.38 17.15
N LEU A 271 -11.59 3.66 16.26
CA LEU A 271 -11.32 4.09 14.88
C LEU A 271 -12.47 3.80 13.89
N VAL A 272 -13.34 2.83 14.18
CA VAL A 272 -14.34 2.32 13.22
C VAL A 272 -15.77 2.37 13.78
N ALA A 273 -15.98 1.90 15.01
CA ALA A 273 -17.32 1.82 15.60
C ALA A 273 -18.10 3.16 15.61
N PRO A 274 -17.49 4.35 15.83
CA PRO A 274 -18.21 5.64 15.80
C PRO A 274 -18.75 6.04 14.42
N LEU A 275 -18.33 5.34 13.36
CA LEU A 275 -18.68 5.58 11.96
C LEU A 275 -19.54 4.44 11.36
N GLN A 276 -19.65 3.30 12.06
CA GLN A 276 -20.16 2.04 11.51
C GLN A 276 -21.60 2.13 11.00
N GLU A 277 -22.48 2.89 11.66
CA GLU A 277 -23.86 3.13 11.24
C GLU A 277 -23.92 3.72 9.81
N GLN A 278 -23.09 4.73 9.54
CA GLN A 278 -23.12 5.44 8.26
C GLN A 278 -22.23 4.80 7.19
N LEU A 279 -21.19 4.04 7.57
CA LEU A 279 -20.53 3.10 6.68
C LEU A 279 -21.50 2.04 6.14
N GLN A 280 -22.40 1.54 6.99
CA GLN A 280 -23.42 0.57 6.60
C GLN A 280 -24.57 1.21 5.81
N GLU A 281 -25.14 2.34 6.28
CA GLU A 281 -26.23 3.06 5.59
C GLU A 281 -25.87 3.44 4.15
N LYS A 282 -24.63 3.89 3.93
CA LYS A 282 -24.15 4.36 2.63
C LYS A 282 -23.59 3.22 1.77
N GLU A 283 -23.54 1.98 2.27
CA GLU A 283 -22.99 0.78 1.61
C GLU A 283 -21.51 0.93 1.21
N ILE A 284 -20.66 1.43 2.11
CA ILE A 284 -19.24 1.67 1.82
C ILE A 284 -18.47 0.36 1.70
N GLU A 285 -17.68 0.20 0.64
CA GLU A 285 -16.93 -1.03 0.31
C GLU A 285 -15.43 -0.90 0.57
N THR A 286 -14.88 0.31 0.47
CA THR A 286 -13.47 0.62 0.77
C THR A 286 -13.35 1.75 1.80
N LEU A 287 -12.48 1.58 2.79
CA LEU A 287 -12.05 2.64 3.70
C LEU A 287 -10.64 3.09 3.31
N VAL A 288 -10.50 4.39 3.05
CA VAL A 288 -9.20 5.03 2.75
C VAL A 288 -8.85 5.91 3.92
N PHE A 289 -7.75 5.62 4.61
CA PHE A 289 -7.36 6.36 5.81
C PHE A 289 -6.22 7.35 5.52
N SER A 290 -6.34 8.55 6.08
CA SER A 290 -5.28 9.56 6.18
C SER A 290 -4.98 9.77 7.67
N MET A 291 -3.82 9.33 8.13
CA MET A 291 -3.52 9.17 9.56
C MET A 291 -2.32 10.02 9.95
N ASP A 292 -2.29 10.50 11.20
CA ASP A 292 -1.11 11.18 11.78
C ASP A 292 0.11 10.27 11.89
N SER A 293 1.29 10.90 12.03
CA SER A 293 2.54 10.24 12.45
C SER A 293 2.35 9.32 13.66
N GLY A 294 2.97 8.14 13.60
CA GLY A 294 2.88 7.05 14.58
C GLY A 294 1.74 6.05 14.35
N LEU A 295 0.66 6.41 13.65
CA LEU A 295 -0.47 5.50 13.38
C LEU A 295 -0.39 4.80 12.01
N ARG A 296 0.44 5.31 11.10
CA ARG A 296 0.52 4.87 9.69
C ARG A 296 0.97 3.41 9.49
N ALA A 297 1.65 2.82 10.47
CA ALA A 297 2.07 1.42 10.43
C ALA A 297 1.08 0.43 11.10
N LEU A 298 -0.09 0.91 11.52
CA LEU A 298 -1.13 0.11 12.18
C LEU A 298 -1.73 -0.94 11.21
N PRO A 299 -1.82 -2.23 11.59
CA PRO A 299 -2.49 -3.25 10.77
C PRO A 299 -4.02 -3.10 10.84
N LEU A 300 -4.56 -2.06 10.20
CA LEU A 300 -5.98 -1.71 10.13
C LEU A 300 -6.86 -2.91 9.73
N ALA A 301 -6.39 -3.74 8.79
CA ALA A 301 -7.09 -4.94 8.34
C ALA A 301 -7.39 -5.94 9.49
N ALA A 302 -6.57 -5.96 10.53
CA ALA A 302 -6.68 -6.85 11.70
C ALA A 302 -7.39 -6.22 12.91
N LEU A 303 -7.93 -5.00 12.80
CA LEU A 303 -8.91 -4.49 13.77
C LEU A 303 -10.14 -5.40 13.79
N HIS A 304 -10.76 -5.60 14.96
CA HIS A 304 -11.72 -6.70 15.17
C HIS A 304 -12.90 -6.26 16.03
N ASP A 305 -14.13 -6.52 15.60
CA ASP A 305 -15.34 -6.01 16.29
C ASP A 305 -15.81 -6.86 17.48
N GLY A 306 -15.09 -7.94 17.78
CA GLY A 306 -15.47 -8.98 18.74
C GLY A 306 -16.00 -10.27 18.09
N ARG A 307 -16.30 -10.25 16.78
CA ARG A 307 -16.79 -11.40 16.00
C ARG A 307 -16.05 -11.58 14.67
N GLU A 308 -15.72 -10.47 14.00
CA GLU A 308 -15.21 -10.42 12.63
C GLU A 308 -14.16 -9.31 12.47
N PHE A 309 -13.18 -9.52 11.59
CA PHE A 309 -12.12 -8.53 11.30
C PHE A 309 -12.61 -7.43 10.35
N LEU A 310 -11.99 -6.26 10.42
CA LEU A 310 -12.34 -5.11 9.58
C LEU A 310 -12.25 -5.43 8.08
N ILE A 311 -11.25 -6.22 7.69
CA ILE A 311 -11.03 -6.66 6.31
C ILE A 311 -12.15 -7.57 5.77
N GLU A 312 -12.93 -8.21 6.64
CA GLU A 312 -14.09 -9.00 6.23
C GLU A 312 -15.23 -8.10 5.73
N LYS A 313 -15.33 -6.89 6.28
CA LYS A 313 -16.36 -5.90 5.94
C LYS A 313 -15.96 -5.00 4.76
N HIS A 314 -14.77 -4.40 4.81
CA HIS A 314 -14.34 -3.37 3.86
C HIS A 314 -12.91 -3.62 3.37
N ALA A 315 -12.61 -3.23 2.12
CA ALA A 315 -11.24 -3.10 1.66
C ALA A 315 -10.56 -1.89 2.34
N ILE A 316 -9.24 -1.95 2.50
CA ILE A 316 -8.48 -0.97 3.29
C ILE A 316 -7.31 -0.43 2.46
N ALA A 317 -7.13 0.88 2.49
CA ALA A 317 -5.98 1.57 1.94
C ALA A 317 -5.56 2.76 2.83
N LEU A 318 -4.32 3.21 2.65
CA LEU A 318 -3.76 4.42 3.24
C LEU A 318 -3.47 5.45 2.14
N VAL A 319 -3.49 6.74 2.46
CA VAL A 319 -2.81 7.77 1.66
C VAL A 319 -1.98 8.69 2.57
N PRO A 320 -1.02 9.46 2.02
CA PRO A 320 -0.34 10.50 2.78
C PRO A 320 -1.27 11.67 3.17
N SER A 321 -1.99 12.17 2.17
CA SER A 321 -3.17 13.05 2.27
C SER A 321 -4.00 12.89 0.98
N PHE A 322 -5.19 13.49 0.91
CA PHE A 322 -6.00 13.48 -0.31
C PHE A 322 -5.35 14.31 -1.42
N GLY A 323 -4.83 15.50 -1.10
CA GLY A 323 -4.16 16.39 -2.04
C GLY A 323 -2.84 15.86 -2.60
N LEU A 324 -2.18 14.93 -1.90
CA LEU A 324 -0.92 14.33 -2.33
C LEU A 324 -1.07 13.03 -3.15
N ALA A 325 -2.28 12.48 -3.28
CA ALA A 325 -2.53 11.25 -4.01
C ALA A 325 -3.24 11.50 -5.35
N ASP A 326 -2.62 11.12 -6.47
CA ASP A 326 -3.33 11.04 -7.76
C ASP A 326 -4.21 9.78 -7.79
N ILE A 327 -5.44 9.96 -7.30
CA ILE A 327 -6.49 8.96 -7.14
C ILE A 327 -7.31 8.72 -8.43
N THR A 328 -6.82 9.15 -9.59
CA THR A 328 -7.47 8.92 -10.89
C THR A 328 -7.62 7.42 -11.17
N TYR A 329 -8.83 6.98 -11.54
CA TYR A 329 -9.12 5.57 -11.80
C TYR A 329 -8.40 5.02 -13.05
N PHE A 330 -7.78 3.84 -12.92
CA PHE A 330 -7.06 3.15 -14.00
C PHE A 330 -7.33 1.62 -13.97
N ASP A 331 -7.72 1.03 -15.11
CA ASP A 331 -7.92 -0.43 -15.23
C ASP A 331 -6.58 -1.19 -15.32
N ILE A 332 -5.98 -1.45 -14.16
CA ILE A 332 -4.62 -2.00 -14.01
C ILE A 332 -4.47 -3.46 -14.46
N ARG A 333 -5.58 -4.19 -14.66
CA ARG A 333 -5.60 -5.66 -14.83
C ARG A 333 -4.70 -6.18 -15.95
N ARG A 334 -4.44 -5.35 -16.97
CA ARG A 334 -3.64 -5.67 -18.16
C ARG A 334 -2.38 -4.82 -18.31
N SER A 335 -2.00 -4.05 -17.29
CA SER A 335 -0.78 -3.24 -17.31
C SER A 335 0.46 -4.10 -17.57
N PRO A 336 1.40 -3.65 -18.42
CA PRO A 336 2.69 -4.30 -18.57
C PRO A 336 3.45 -4.32 -17.24
N ILE A 337 4.09 -5.45 -16.93
CA ILE A 337 4.77 -5.69 -15.64
C ILE A 337 6.28 -5.90 -15.80
N LEU A 338 7.07 -5.19 -15.00
CA LEU A 338 8.49 -5.48 -14.80
C LEU A 338 8.67 -6.16 -13.43
N ALA A 339 8.92 -7.47 -13.46
CA ALA A 339 9.12 -8.28 -12.26
C ALA A 339 10.61 -8.58 -12.07
N MET A 340 11.18 -8.23 -10.92
CA MET A 340 12.59 -8.45 -10.63
C MET A 340 12.79 -8.90 -9.18
N GLY A 341 13.84 -9.68 -8.92
CA GLY A 341 14.09 -10.13 -7.54
C GLY A 341 15.34 -10.97 -7.35
N ALA A 342 15.65 -11.28 -6.10
CA ALA A 342 16.75 -12.16 -5.72
C ALA A 342 16.26 -13.24 -4.75
N SER A 343 16.57 -14.50 -5.09
CA SER A 343 16.39 -15.66 -4.22
C SER A 343 17.69 -16.09 -3.53
N LYS A 344 18.83 -15.59 -4.01
CA LYS A 344 20.17 -15.97 -3.57
C LYS A 344 20.97 -14.74 -3.12
N PHE A 345 21.55 -14.84 -1.92
CA PHE A 345 22.34 -13.79 -1.30
C PHE A 345 23.65 -14.39 -0.76
N ARG A 346 24.66 -13.55 -0.53
CA ARG A 346 25.94 -13.96 0.09
C ARG A 346 25.90 -13.87 1.62
N ASP A 347 25.27 -12.81 2.13
CA ASP A 347 25.35 -12.39 3.54
C ASP A 347 23.96 -12.34 4.22
N LEU A 348 22.93 -12.92 3.59
CA LEU A 348 21.54 -12.95 4.05
C LEU A 348 20.91 -14.33 3.78
N PRO A 349 19.82 -14.71 4.47
CA PRO A 349 19.09 -15.95 4.19
C PRO A 349 18.58 -16.01 2.74
N PRO A 350 18.53 -17.20 2.10
CA PRO A 350 17.90 -17.36 0.79
C PRO A 350 16.38 -17.14 0.87
N LEU A 351 15.78 -16.72 -0.25
CA LEU A 351 14.34 -16.56 -0.42
C LEU A 351 13.85 -17.50 -1.55
N PRO A 352 13.65 -18.81 -1.25
CA PRO A 352 13.34 -19.81 -2.27
C PRO A 352 11.98 -19.60 -2.96
N ALA A 353 11.03 -18.87 -2.38
CA ALA A 353 9.74 -18.60 -3.02
C ALA A 353 9.82 -17.60 -4.19
N VAL A 354 10.71 -16.61 -4.11
CA VAL A 354 10.85 -15.49 -5.06
C VAL A 354 10.78 -15.89 -6.55
N PRO A 355 11.43 -16.98 -7.04
CA PRO A 355 11.35 -17.35 -8.45
C PRO A 355 9.96 -17.80 -8.91
N LEU A 356 9.16 -18.36 -8.00
CA LEU A 356 7.77 -18.78 -8.26
C LEU A 356 6.82 -17.58 -8.15
N GLU A 357 6.98 -16.74 -7.13
CA GLU A 357 6.23 -15.49 -6.96
C GLU A 357 6.34 -14.58 -8.21
N LEU A 358 7.57 -14.33 -8.68
CA LEU A 358 7.82 -13.53 -9.88
C LEU A 358 7.21 -14.16 -11.14
N ALA A 359 7.16 -15.50 -11.24
CA ALA A 359 6.57 -16.19 -12.37
C ALA A 359 5.04 -16.04 -12.41
N ILE A 360 4.39 -16.03 -11.25
CA ILE A 360 2.92 -15.83 -11.11
C ILE A 360 2.56 -14.36 -11.37
N ALA A 361 3.37 -13.42 -10.90
CA ALA A 361 3.16 -11.98 -11.13
C ALA A 361 3.07 -11.63 -12.63
N ILE A 362 3.91 -12.27 -13.48
CA ILE A 362 3.94 -12.04 -14.92
C ILE A 362 2.94 -12.87 -15.75
N ASP A 363 2.15 -13.76 -15.14
CA ASP A 363 1.21 -14.60 -15.89
C ASP A 363 -0.02 -13.81 -16.38
N ARG A 364 -0.79 -14.45 -17.27
CA ARG A 364 -1.95 -13.90 -17.96
C ARG A 364 -2.99 -13.36 -16.97
N PRO A 365 -3.64 -12.22 -17.28
CA PRO A 365 -3.68 -11.55 -18.58
C PRO A 365 -2.55 -10.53 -18.82
N ARG A 366 -1.60 -10.39 -17.89
CA ARG A 366 -0.49 -9.45 -18.01
C ARG A 366 0.54 -9.93 -19.05
N GLN A 367 1.43 -9.03 -19.44
CA GLN A 367 2.62 -9.31 -20.24
C GLN A 367 3.78 -8.58 -19.56
N GLY A 368 4.94 -9.23 -19.48
CA GLY A 368 6.04 -8.68 -18.70
C GLY A 368 7.35 -9.41 -18.87
N GLN A 369 8.36 -8.88 -18.19
CA GLN A 369 9.71 -9.43 -18.17
C GLN A 369 10.12 -9.77 -16.73
N LEU A 370 10.78 -10.92 -16.57
CA LEU A 370 11.24 -11.45 -15.28
C LEU A 370 12.77 -11.45 -15.22
N PHE A 371 13.35 -10.81 -14.21
CA PHE A 371 14.80 -10.76 -14.00
C PHE A 371 15.18 -11.20 -12.59
N LEU A 372 15.80 -12.38 -12.50
CA LEU A 372 16.20 -13.01 -11.24
C LEU A 372 17.73 -12.90 -11.01
N ASN A 373 18.11 -12.80 -9.73
CA ASN A 373 19.48 -12.91 -9.21
C ASN A 373 20.49 -12.06 -10.01
N GLU A 374 21.39 -12.66 -10.78
CA GLU A 374 22.45 -11.97 -11.54
C GLU A 374 21.93 -10.85 -12.47
N ASN A 375 20.65 -10.90 -12.87
CA ASN A 375 20.01 -9.89 -13.71
C ASN A 375 19.24 -8.81 -12.91
N PHE A 376 19.06 -8.99 -11.60
CA PHE A 376 18.42 -8.03 -10.70
C PHE A 376 19.44 -7.02 -10.17
N THR A 377 19.87 -6.12 -11.07
CA THR A 377 20.82 -5.04 -10.80
C THR A 377 20.19 -3.68 -11.09
N LEU A 378 20.65 -2.62 -10.42
CA LEU A 378 20.09 -1.27 -10.58
C LEU A 378 20.21 -0.77 -12.04
N ALA A 379 21.32 -1.13 -12.70
CA ALA A 379 21.55 -0.80 -14.10
C ALA A 379 20.55 -1.49 -15.04
N ASN A 380 20.23 -2.77 -14.82
CA ASN A 380 19.20 -3.46 -15.61
C ASN A 380 17.81 -2.91 -15.29
N PHE A 381 17.45 -2.75 -14.01
CA PHE A 381 16.17 -2.13 -13.60
C PHE A 381 15.91 -0.80 -14.33
N ALA A 382 16.88 0.12 -14.28
CA ALA A 382 16.77 1.42 -14.94
C ALA A 382 16.80 1.33 -16.48
N SER A 383 17.37 0.26 -17.06
CA SER A 383 17.29 0.02 -18.50
C SER A 383 15.89 -0.45 -18.92
N GLN A 384 15.35 -1.47 -18.25
CA GLN A 384 14.06 -2.07 -18.59
C GLN A 384 12.90 -1.11 -18.29
N ASN A 385 12.96 -0.37 -17.18
CA ASN A 385 11.91 0.61 -16.85
C ASN A 385 11.78 1.70 -17.93
N ARG A 386 12.90 2.22 -18.47
CA ARG A 386 12.90 3.20 -19.58
C ARG A 386 12.49 2.59 -20.92
N GLN A 387 12.78 1.31 -21.16
CA GLN A 387 12.47 0.64 -22.43
C GLN A 387 10.99 0.25 -22.52
N GLU A 388 10.45 -0.35 -21.45
CA GLU A 388 9.12 -0.96 -21.42
C GLU A 388 8.03 0.00 -20.87
N GLN A 389 8.43 1.00 -20.09
CA GLN A 389 7.54 1.95 -19.38
C GLN A 389 6.36 1.23 -18.67
N PRO A 390 6.68 0.32 -17.74
CA PRO A 390 5.71 -0.63 -17.18
C PRO A 390 4.75 0.04 -16.20
N GLY A 391 3.46 -0.28 -16.31
CA GLY A 391 2.44 0.18 -15.36
C GLY A 391 2.50 -0.54 -14.01
N ILE A 392 3.06 -1.76 -13.97
CA ILE A 392 3.33 -2.47 -12.72
C ILE A 392 4.83 -2.72 -12.60
N ILE A 393 5.41 -2.40 -11.44
CA ILE A 393 6.76 -2.83 -11.05
C ILE A 393 6.59 -3.78 -9.87
N HIS A 394 7.28 -4.91 -9.89
CA HIS A 394 7.29 -5.87 -8.78
C HIS A 394 8.74 -6.18 -8.38
N LEU A 395 9.08 -5.99 -7.11
CA LEU A 395 10.39 -6.24 -6.53
C LEU A 395 10.28 -7.25 -5.38
N ALA A 396 10.82 -8.47 -5.57
CA ALA A 396 10.79 -9.55 -4.58
C ALA A 396 12.19 -9.89 -4.04
N THR A 397 12.48 -9.50 -2.80
CA THR A 397 13.83 -9.58 -2.21
C THR A 397 13.84 -9.25 -0.70
N HIS A 398 15.01 -9.17 -0.07
CA HIS A 398 15.16 -8.54 1.24
C HIS A 398 15.15 -7.01 1.15
N ALA A 399 14.57 -6.36 2.15
CA ALA A 399 14.75 -4.93 2.41
C ALA A 399 14.87 -4.74 3.92
N GLU A 400 15.47 -3.64 4.33
CA GLU A 400 15.58 -3.25 5.72
C GLU A 400 15.31 -1.76 5.87
N PHE A 401 14.46 -1.41 6.83
CA PHE A 401 14.23 -0.04 7.25
C PHE A 401 14.93 0.17 8.59
N LEU A 402 15.87 1.12 8.61
CA LEU A 402 16.62 1.53 9.79
C LEU A 402 16.24 3.00 10.11
N PRO A 403 15.78 3.30 11.34
CA PRO A 403 15.47 4.65 11.79
C PRO A 403 16.61 5.67 11.66
N GLY A 404 16.25 6.95 11.63
CA GLY A 404 17.16 8.08 11.41
C GLY A 404 17.43 8.34 9.93
N ASP A 405 18.67 8.71 9.59
CA ASP A 405 19.06 9.10 8.22
C ASP A 405 18.57 8.07 7.16
N PRO A 406 17.74 8.48 6.18
CA PRO A 406 17.17 7.59 5.17
C PRO A 406 18.20 6.73 4.42
N SER A 407 19.44 7.18 4.28
CA SER A 407 20.50 6.40 3.61
C SER A 407 20.95 5.16 4.39
N ASN A 408 20.56 5.00 5.66
CA ASN A 408 20.72 3.75 6.40
C ASN A 408 19.81 2.63 5.85
N SER A 409 18.62 2.99 5.39
CA SER A 409 17.60 2.06 4.88
C SER A 409 17.91 1.62 3.45
N TYR A 410 17.72 0.32 3.12
CA TYR A 410 17.98 -0.22 1.78
C TYR A 410 17.06 -1.36 1.33
N ILE A 411 16.84 -1.44 0.02
CA ILE A 411 16.38 -2.65 -0.69
C ILE A 411 17.62 -3.42 -1.16
N GLN A 412 17.66 -4.73 -0.93
CA GLN A 412 18.75 -5.58 -1.38
C GLN A 412 18.53 -6.00 -2.84
N PHE A 413 19.21 -5.34 -3.78
CA PHE A 413 19.38 -5.84 -5.14
C PHE A 413 20.52 -6.89 -5.14
N PHE A 414 20.70 -7.64 -6.22
CA PHE A 414 21.68 -8.73 -6.24
C PHE A 414 23.11 -8.21 -6.05
N GLN A 415 23.73 -8.55 -4.92
CA GLN A 415 25.04 -8.07 -4.45
C GLN A 415 25.18 -6.54 -4.33
N GLN A 416 24.08 -5.78 -4.36
CA GLN A 416 24.06 -4.32 -4.24
C GLN A 416 22.94 -3.87 -3.29
N LYS A 417 23.25 -3.00 -2.32
CA LYS A 417 22.22 -2.30 -1.54
C LYS A 417 21.79 -1.04 -2.30
N VAL A 418 20.48 -0.89 -2.56
CA VAL A 418 19.88 0.31 -3.14
C VAL A 418 19.18 1.05 -1.99
N ARG A 419 19.71 2.21 -1.63
CA ARG A 419 19.31 2.96 -0.44
C ARG A 419 18.03 3.79 -0.69
N LEU A 420 17.31 4.14 0.37
CA LEU A 420 16.06 4.91 0.29
C LEU A 420 16.26 6.31 -0.34
N ASP A 421 17.36 7.00 0.00
CA ASP A 421 17.71 8.32 -0.56
C ASP A 421 17.83 8.32 -2.10
N ILE A 422 18.24 7.19 -2.68
CA ILE A 422 18.41 7.03 -4.12
C ILE A 422 17.06 6.91 -4.86
N ILE A 423 15.97 6.53 -4.17
CA ILE A 423 14.68 6.26 -4.82
C ILE A 423 14.07 7.53 -5.43
N GLN A 424 14.16 8.67 -4.75
CA GLN A 424 13.71 9.94 -5.34
C GLN A 424 14.50 10.30 -6.61
N GLN A 425 15.83 10.10 -6.60
CA GLN A 425 16.67 10.34 -7.79
C GLN A 425 16.27 9.39 -8.92
N LEU A 426 16.12 8.10 -8.62
CA LEU A 426 15.77 7.06 -9.57
C LEU A 426 14.40 7.34 -10.23
N ALA A 427 13.39 7.71 -9.45
CA ALA A 427 12.08 8.08 -9.97
C ALA A 427 12.11 9.32 -10.88
N ARG A 428 12.93 10.34 -10.56
CA ARG A 428 13.18 11.50 -11.42
C ARG A 428 13.92 11.12 -12.72
N GLU A 429 14.91 10.23 -12.64
CA GLU A 429 15.66 9.72 -13.81
C GLU A 429 14.87 8.77 -14.72
N LEU A 430 13.82 8.14 -14.18
CA LEU A 430 12.89 7.26 -14.89
C LEU A 430 11.60 7.98 -15.31
N GLY A 431 11.34 9.17 -14.78
CA GLY A 431 10.20 10.01 -15.15
C GLY A 431 8.86 9.53 -14.57
N TRP A 432 8.84 8.90 -13.40
CA TRP A 432 7.59 8.41 -12.79
C TRP A 432 6.60 9.53 -12.46
N ASN A 433 7.11 10.73 -12.16
CA ASN A 433 6.34 11.97 -11.99
C ASN A 433 6.16 12.78 -13.29
N SER A 434 6.47 12.22 -14.47
CA SER A 434 6.37 12.93 -15.75
C SER A 434 4.93 12.98 -16.27
N ALA A 435 4.38 14.18 -16.42
CA ALA A 435 3.06 14.42 -17.04
C ALA A 435 2.95 13.98 -18.52
N ASN A 436 4.03 13.47 -19.13
CA ASN A 436 4.05 12.92 -20.50
C ASN A 436 4.57 11.47 -20.57
N GLY A 437 4.79 10.80 -19.43
CA GLY A 437 5.19 9.39 -19.36
C GLY A 437 4.01 8.46 -19.08
N ASN A 438 4.22 7.15 -19.21
CA ASN A 438 3.34 6.18 -18.54
C ASN A 438 3.65 6.23 -17.03
N PRO A 439 2.67 6.47 -16.15
CA PRO A 439 2.88 6.38 -14.71
C PRO A 439 3.09 4.93 -14.26
N VAL A 440 3.76 4.76 -13.11
CA VAL A 440 3.77 3.49 -12.39
C VAL A 440 2.49 3.42 -11.57
N GLU A 441 1.49 2.69 -12.08
CA GLU A 441 0.20 2.49 -11.43
C GLU A 441 0.31 1.67 -10.14
N LEU A 442 1.22 0.68 -10.10
CA LEU A 442 1.51 -0.09 -8.91
C LEU A 442 3.00 -0.46 -8.80
N LEU A 443 3.62 -0.11 -7.67
CA LEU A 443 4.89 -0.68 -7.22
C LEU A 443 4.61 -1.72 -6.11
N VAL A 444 4.91 -2.98 -6.36
CA VAL A 444 4.89 -4.03 -5.33
C VAL A 444 6.29 -4.18 -4.74
N LEU A 445 6.43 -3.86 -3.46
CA LEU A 445 7.63 -4.01 -2.67
C LEU A 445 7.52 -5.25 -1.79
N SER A 446 7.66 -6.42 -2.43
CA SER A 446 7.61 -7.74 -1.82
C SER A 446 8.92 -8.04 -1.07
N ALA A 447 9.08 -7.31 0.04
CA ALA A 447 10.23 -7.31 0.91
C ALA A 447 9.81 -6.84 2.31
N CYS A 448 10.62 -7.12 3.33
CA CYS A 448 10.32 -6.79 4.72
C CYS A 448 10.32 -5.27 5.01
N ARG A 449 9.42 -4.82 5.89
CA ARG A 449 9.37 -3.43 6.43
C ARG A 449 9.32 -2.32 5.37
N THR A 450 8.75 -2.57 4.19
CA THR A 450 8.72 -1.60 3.09
C THR A 450 7.66 -0.49 3.22
N ALA A 451 6.70 -0.64 4.13
CA ALA A 451 5.73 0.38 4.57
C ALA A 451 5.94 0.78 6.05
N PHE A 452 6.98 0.25 6.71
CA PHE A 452 7.38 0.71 8.04
C PHE A 452 8.20 2.00 7.91
N GLY A 453 8.10 2.89 8.89
CA GLY A 453 8.81 4.15 8.93
C GLY A 453 8.85 4.72 10.36
N ASP A 454 9.77 5.63 10.60
CA ASP A 454 9.85 6.52 11.76
C ASP A 454 9.52 7.97 11.32
N PRO A 455 9.56 9.00 12.20
CA PRO A 455 9.27 10.38 11.79
C PRO A 455 10.17 10.91 10.65
N GLU A 456 11.44 10.51 10.60
CA GLU A 456 12.41 10.97 9.58
C GLU A 456 12.12 10.39 8.17
N ALA A 457 11.44 9.25 8.09
CA ALA A 457 11.02 8.65 6.82
C ALA A 457 9.67 7.93 6.94
N GLU A 458 8.61 8.70 7.05
CA GLU A 458 7.25 8.20 7.29
C GLU A 458 6.71 7.34 6.13
N LEU A 459 6.15 6.16 6.46
CA LEU A 459 5.85 5.06 5.51
C LEU A 459 7.05 4.55 4.69
N GLY A 460 8.28 4.96 5.03
CA GLY A 460 9.53 4.45 4.48
C GLY A 460 9.59 4.42 2.95
N PHE A 461 9.89 3.23 2.40
CA PHE A 461 9.99 3.02 0.96
C PHE A 461 8.70 3.31 0.20
N ALA A 462 7.54 3.03 0.81
CA ALA A 462 6.25 3.29 0.21
C ALA A 462 5.90 4.79 0.19
N GLY A 463 6.15 5.51 1.30
CA GLY A 463 5.96 6.97 1.37
C GLY A 463 6.80 7.70 0.33
N VAL A 464 8.11 7.41 0.31
CA VAL A 464 9.05 7.99 -0.67
C VAL A 464 8.66 7.64 -2.11
N ALA A 465 8.21 6.42 -2.40
CA ALA A 465 7.83 6.03 -3.75
C ALA A 465 6.54 6.74 -4.24
N VAL A 466 5.50 6.88 -3.40
CA VAL A 466 4.28 7.61 -3.76
C VAL A 466 4.59 9.08 -4.04
N LEU A 467 5.31 9.74 -3.13
CA LEU A 467 5.71 11.15 -3.28
C LEU A 467 6.69 11.38 -4.44
N SER A 468 7.35 10.32 -4.92
CA SER A 468 8.17 10.32 -6.13
C SER A 468 7.39 10.08 -7.44
N GLY A 469 6.05 9.97 -7.38
CA GLY A 469 5.15 9.89 -8.55
C GLY A 469 4.56 8.51 -8.85
N VAL A 470 4.85 7.48 -8.05
CA VAL A 470 4.14 6.19 -8.14
C VAL A 470 2.70 6.39 -7.67
N LYS A 471 1.70 5.91 -8.42
CA LYS A 471 0.29 6.10 -8.05
C LYS A 471 -0.08 5.33 -6.80
N SER A 472 0.41 4.10 -6.69
CA SER A 472 0.11 3.20 -5.56
C SER A 472 1.26 2.26 -5.26
N VAL A 473 1.46 1.95 -3.98
CA VAL A 473 2.48 0.99 -3.51
C VAL A 473 1.79 -0.11 -2.70
N LEU A 474 2.12 -1.37 -2.98
CA LEU A 474 1.84 -2.50 -2.11
C LEU A 474 3.11 -2.86 -1.34
N ALA A 475 3.11 -2.67 -0.03
CA ALA A 475 4.31 -2.77 0.81
C ALA A 475 3.99 -3.35 2.20
N SER A 476 5.02 -3.84 2.91
CA SER A 476 4.87 -4.62 4.15
C SER A 476 5.20 -3.84 5.43
N LEU A 477 4.46 -4.13 6.50
CA LEU A 477 4.53 -3.45 7.79
C LEU A 477 5.56 -4.08 8.76
N TRP A 478 6.05 -5.30 8.49
CA TRP A 478 7.02 -6.01 9.34
C TRP A 478 7.88 -7.03 8.56
N TYR A 479 8.64 -7.87 9.27
CA TYR A 479 9.39 -8.98 8.69
C TYR A 479 8.44 -10.13 8.29
N VAL A 480 8.24 -10.31 6.99
CA VAL A 480 7.27 -11.26 6.42
C VAL A 480 7.90 -12.63 6.14
N SER A 481 7.08 -13.67 6.21
CA SER A 481 7.49 -15.05 5.91
C SER A 481 7.46 -15.31 4.40
N ASP A 482 8.56 -15.79 3.82
CA ASP A 482 8.72 -16.11 2.39
C ASP A 482 7.54 -16.93 1.81
N THR A 483 7.08 -17.96 2.53
CA THR A 483 5.91 -18.79 2.17
C THR A 483 4.56 -18.07 2.32
N GLY A 484 4.44 -17.15 3.28
CA GLY A 484 3.23 -16.36 3.49
C GLY A 484 3.08 -15.25 2.45
N THR A 485 4.19 -14.58 2.13
CA THR A 485 4.29 -13.61 1.03
C THR A 485 3.94 -14.27 -0.30
N LEU A 486 4.50 -15.46 -0.59
CA LEU A 486 4.14 -16.25 -1.76
C LEU A 486 2.64 -16.51 -1.85
N ALA A 487 2.01 -16.95 -0.76
CA ALA A 487 0.57 -17.21 -0.73
C ALA A 487 -0.24 -15.93 -1.00
N LEU A 488 0.07 -14.84 -0.29
CA LEU A 488 -0.63 -13.57 -0.42
C LEU A 488 -0.45 -12.94 -1.82
N MET A 489 0.75 -13.02 -2.39
CA MET A 489 1.06 -12.45 -3.70
C MET A 489 0.51 -13.30 -4.86
N SER A 490 0.45 -14.62 -4.69
CA SER A 490 -0.21 -15.51 -5.66
C SER A 490 -1.71 -15.20 -5.74
N GLU A 491 -2.38 -15.10 -4.59
CA GLU A 491 -3.77 -14.62 -4.52
C GLU A 491 -3.89 -13.20 -5.09
N PHE A 492 -3.02 -12.26 -4.71
CA PHE A 492 -3.11 -10.87 -5.16
C PHE A 492 -3.06 -10.75 -6.68
N TYR A 493 -2.14 -11.46 -7.35
CA TYR A 493 -2.07 -11.45 -8.81
C TYR A 493 -3.17 -12.25 -9.51
N GLN A 494 -3.82 -13.22 -8.84
CA GLN A 494 -5.06 -13.82 -9.33
C GLN A 494 -6.21 -12.81 -9.24
N GLN A 495 -6.47 -12.25 -8.05
CA GLN A 495 -7.56 -11.31 -7.81
C GLN A 495 -7.43 -10.02 -8.65
N LEU A 496 -6.21 -9.50 -8.84
CA LEU A 496 -5.91 -8.35 -9.71
C LEU A 496 -5.98 -8.67 -11.21
N SER A 497 -6.14 -9.93 -11.60
CA SER A 497 -6.49 -10.28 -12.99
C SER A 497 -7.97 -10.06 -13.30
N GLU A 498 -8.82 -10.09 -12.26
CA GLU A 498 -10.27 -10.05 -12.37
C GLU A 498 -10.84 -8.69 -11.94
N ASN A 499 -10.39 -8.17 -10.79
CA ASN A 499 -10.80 -6.87 -10.22
C ASN A 499 -9.75 -5.79 -10.52
N PRO A 500 -10.10 -4.62 -11.11
CA PRO A 500 -9.16 -3.51 -11.24
C PRO A 500 -8.81 -2.83 -9.91
N ILE A 501 -9.70 -2.88 -8.92
CA ILE A 501 -9.57 -2.12 -7.66
C ILE A 501 -8.49 -2.75 -6.78
N LYS A 502 -7.35 -2.07 -6.65
CA LYS A 502 -6.12 -2.60 -6.03
C LYS A 502 -6.36 -3.02 -4.57
N ALA A 503 -7.11 -2.21 -3.81
CA ALA A 503 -7.45 -2.50 -2.41
C ALA A 503 -8.38 -3.73 -2.25
N GLN A 504 -9.27 -4.00 -3.21
CA GLN A 504 -10.11 -5.21 -3.19
C GLN A 504 -9.35 -6.45 -3.61
N ALA A 505 -8.43 -6.34 -4.58
CA ALA A 505 -7.54 -7.44 -4.93
C ALA A 505 -6.72 -7.87 -3.70
N LEU A 506 -6.17 -6.91 -2.95
CA LEU A 506 -5.53 -7.18 -1.65
C LEU A 506 -6.52 -7.80 -0.66
N ARG A 507 -7.68 -7.17 -0.40
CA ARG A 507 -8.69 -7.70 0.54
C ARG A 507 -9.06 -9.15 0.27
N ARG A 508 -9.42 -9.50 -0.97
CA ARG A 508 -9.81 -10.88 -1.32
C ARG A 508 -8.69 -11.88 -1.03
N SER A 509 -7.45 -11.48 -1.29
CA SER A 509 -6.25 -12.27 -0.96
C SER A 509 -6.09 -12.45 0.55
N GLN A 510 -6.30 -11.39 1.32
CA GLN A 510 -6.25 -11.43 2.78
C GLN A 510 -7.35 -12.34 3.35
N LEU A 511 -8.55 -12.34 2.75
CA LEU A 511 -9.65 -13.23 3.11
C LEU A 511 -9.37 -14.70 2.77
N ALA A 512 -8.76 -14.97 1.61
CA ALA A 512 -8.36 -16.32 1.22
C ALA A 512 -7.36 -16.94 2.21
N LEU A 513 -6.37 -16.16 2.68
CA LEU A 513 -5.43 -16.58 3.72
C LEU A 513 -6.10 -16.70 5.10
N LEU A 514 -6.89 -15.70 5.52
CA LEU A 514 -7.62 -15.70 6.80
C LEU A 514 -8.49 -16.95 6.96
N ARG A 515 -9.25 -17.31 5.92
CA ARG A 515 -10.20 -18.44 5.93
C ARG A 515 -9.53 -19.80 5.72
N GLY A 516 -8.23 -19.84 5.45
CA GLY A 516 -7.52 -21.07 5.09
C GLY A 516 -8.00 -21.66 3.75
N GLU A 517 -8.54 -20.81 2.87
CA GLU A 517 -8.83 -21.15 1.47
C GLU A 517 -7.48 -21.33 0.75
N ALA A 518 -6.58 -20.35 0.87
CA ALA A 518 -5.18 -20.47 0.52
C ALA A 518 -4.38 -21.20 1.63
N LYS A 519 -3.59 -22.23 1.28
CA LYS A 519 -2.87 -23.09 2.23
C LYS A 519 -1.81 -23.96 1.56
N ILE A 520 -0.78 -24.40 2.30
CA ILE A 520 0.15 -25.44 1.81
C ILE A 520 -0.42 -26.82 2.12
N LYS A 521 -0.46 -27.71 1.13
CA LYS A 521 -0.85 -29.11 1.29
C LYS A 521 -0.03 -30.00 0.36
N ASN A 522 0.46 -31.14 0.85
CA ASN A 522 1.19 -32.14 0.04
C ASN A 522 2.40 -31.59 -0.75
N GLY A 523 3.04 -30.50 -0.29
CA GLY A 523 4.15 -29.86 -1.01
C GLY A 523 3.74 -28.89 -2.13
N ALA A 524 2.45 -28.56 -2.26
CA ALA A 524 1.95 -27.50 -3.13
C ALA A 524 1.26 -26.40 -2.31
N LEU A 525 1.33 -25.15 -2.79
CA LEU A 525 0.42 -24.08 -2.39
C LEU A 525 -0.90 -24.26 -3.14
N ILE A 526 -2.00 -24.40 -2.40
CA ILE A 526 -3.37 -24.42 -2.92
C ILE A 526 -3.91 -23.00 -2.79
N LEU A 527 -4.50 -22.46 -3.87
CA LEU A 527 -5.19 -21.17 -3.90
C LEU A 527 -6.72 -21.33 -3.72
N ALA A 528 -7.42 -20.21 -3.47
CA ALA A 528 -8.87 -20.17 -3.23
C ALA A 528 -9.72 -20.55 -4.46
N ASP A 529 -9.20 -20.40 -5.67
CA ASP A 529 -9.82 -20.89 -6.92
C ASP A 529 -9.67 -22.42 -7.11
N GLY A 530 -8.86 -23.07 -6.27
CA GLY A 530 -8.50 -24.48 -6.37
C GLY A 530 -7.26 -24.78 -7.20
N SER A 531 -6.53 -23.77 -7.69
CA SER A 531 -5.26 -23.95 -8.39
C SER A 531 -4.17 -24.49 -7.45
N GLU A 532 -3.41 -25.49 -7.92
CA GLU A 532 -2.28 -26.08 -7.21
C GLU A 532 -0.94 -25.60 -7.79
N LEU A 533 -0.12 -24.96 -6.97
CA LEU A 533 1.19 -24.42 -7.30
C LEU A 533 2.28 -25.27 -6.62
N PRO A 534 3.03 -26.12 -7.35
CA PRO A 534 4.10 -26.93 -6.77
C PRO A 534 5.19 -26.06 -6.14
N LEU A 535 5.54 -26.32 -4.88
CA LEU A 535 6.57 -25.55 -4.18
C LEU A 535 7.99 -26.03 -4.56
N PRO A 536 9.00 -25.14 -4.44
CA PRO A 536 10.41 -25.52 -4.40
C PRO A 536 10.70 -26.63 -3.38
N GLU A 537 11.75 -27.42 -3.60
CA GLU A 537 12.12 -28.55 -2.72
C GLU A 537 12.36 -28.05 -1.28
N GLU A 538 13.02 -26.89 -1.15
CA GLU A 538 13.33 -26.19 0.09
C GLU A 538 12.07 -25.79 0.91
N LEU A 539 10.92 -25.62 0.25
CA LEU A 539 9.66 -25.20 0.88
C LEU A 539 8.67 -26.35 1.03
N SER A 540 8.63 -27.29 0.09
CA SER A 540 7.76 -28.48 0.14
C SER A 540 8.00 -29.37 1.38
N ALA A 541 9.21 -29.34 1.94
CA ALA A 541 9.58 -30.05 3.16
C ALA A 541 8.88 -29.53 4.43
N THR A 542 8.22 -28.36 4.39
CA THR A 542 7.56 -27.75 5.57
C THR A 542 6.24 -28.40 5.98
N GLY A 543 5.70 -29.33 5.17
CA GLY A 543 4.48 -30.07 5.46
C GLY A 543 3.20 -29.31 5.08
N ASN A 544 2.10 -29.55 5.79
CA ASN A 544 0.84 -28.84 5.59
C ASN A 544 0.83 -27.56 6.44
N PHE A 545 0.48 -26.42 5.84
CA PHE A 545 0.53 -25.11 6.51
C PHE A 545 -0.73 -24.28 6.25
N ASN A 546 -1.17 -23.50 7.25
CA ASN A 546 -2.34 -22.62 7.16
C ASN A 546 -1.97 -21.18 7.53
N PHE A 547 -2.44 -20.22 6.73
CA PHE A 547 -2.10 -18.80 6.84
C PHE A 547 -3.12 -17.96 7.65
N SER A 548 -4.12 -18.57 8.31
CA SER A 548 -5.18 -17.85 9.03
C SER A 548 -4.75 -16.82 10.08
N HIS A 549 -3.53 -16.89 10.62
CA HIS A 549 -3.06 -15.93 11.63
C HIS A 549 -2.76 -14.55 10.99
N PRO A 550 -3.18 -13.42 11.62
CA PRO A 550 -3.01 -12.07 11.05
C PRO A 550 -1.59 -11.72 10.59
N TYR A 551 -0.56 -12.28 11.20
CA TYR A 551 0.85 -12.18 10.79
C TYR A 551 1.08 -12.42 9.27
N TYR A 552 0.31 -13.32 8.65
CA TYR A 552 0.49 -13.69 7.23
C TYR A 552 -0.31 -12.80 6.28
N TRP A 553 -1.53 -12.40 6.64
CA TRP A 553 -2.42 -11.66 5.74
C TRP A 553 -2.47 -10.15 6.00
N SER A 554 -2.44 -9.69 7.26
CA SER A 554 -2.49 -8.26 7.59
C SER A 554 -1.15 -7.51 7.42
N ALA A 555 -0.11 -8.21 6.97
CA ALA A 555 1.24 -7.68 6.85
C ALA A 555 1.46 -6.68 5.72
N PHE A 556 0.60 -6.69 4.70
CA PHE A 556 0.71 -5.79 3.54
C PHE A 556 -0.48 -4.83 3.45
N VAL A 557 -0.21 -3.64 2.92
CA VAL A 557 -1.17 -2.55 2.75
C VAL A 557 -0.97 -1.84 1.41
N ILE A 558 -2.07 -1.34 0.81
CA ILE A 558 -2.03 -0.42 -0.34
C ILE A 558 -1.90 1.01 0.18
N ILE A 559 -0.88 1.72 -0.28
CA ILE A 559 -0.62 3.13 0.02
C ILE A 559 -0.74 3.94 -1.28
N GLY A 560 -1.47 5.05 -1.26
CA GLY A 560 -1.77 5.88 -2.43
C GLY A 560 -3.09 5.50 -3.10
N ASN A 561 -3.11 5.51 -4.44
CA ASN A 561 -4.31 5.28 -5.25
C ASN A 561 -4.85 3.84 -5.09
N TRP A 562 -5.89 3.70 -4.27
CA TRP A 562 -6.49 2.41 -3.92
C TRP A 562 -7.33 1.75 -5.03
N ASN A 563 -7.71 2.50 -6.08
CA ASN A 563 -8.74 2.12 -7.05
C ASN A 563 -8.22 1.72 -8.43
#